data_AF-A0A5K4F2Z5-F1
#
_entry.id   AF-A0A5K4F2Z5-F1
#
_cell.length_a   1.000
_cell.length_b   1.000
_cell.length_c   1.000
_cell.angle_alpha   90.00
_cell.angle_beta   90.00
_cell.angle_gamma   90.00
#
_symmetry.space_group_name_H-M   'P 1'
#
loop_
_entity.id
_entity.type
_entity.pdbx_description
1 polymer ?
#
loop_
_entity_poly.entity_id
_entity_poly.type
_entity_poly.pdbx_seq_one_letter_code
_entity_poly.pdbx_strand_id
1 'polypeptide(L)'
;MARGAGGLLDGGFVFKLGRLFKTPYGGEGVDFIDQLNYQFTGGLMVIFIAIISFRQYVGKPIQCWVPQEFTKSWEEYAENLCWVSNTYFLLPNEEIPTDQVDYEKVKFIGYYQWVAIVLAGQAMMSWVPHLLWRVGSRRLPLLLKSAREAAIPDRELRLKAVSCLVATLEEQAESQSRFRRIKSILTRCLCGVTPNARLTMLFLFVRALFVANSVGQIYLMKRFTGFNSTVFGLRLLQDLSAGVEWERTGHFPRVTYCTIKVRKMGQTKPASSETVTSIRI
;
A
#
# COMPACT_ATOMS: atom_id res chain seq x y z
N MET A 1 -24.56 -15.50 -31.32
CA MET A 1 -24.55 -15.51 -29.85
C MET A 1 -23.19 -15.05 -29.37
N ALA A 2 -23.05 -13.76 -29.07
CA ALA A 2 -21.78 -13.17 -28.61
C ALA A 2 -21.82 -13.02 -27.09
N ARG A 3 -20.86 -13.65 -26.40
CA ARG A 3 -20.48 -13.34 -25.02
C ARG A 3 -18.96 -13.38 -24.97
N GLY A 4 -18.35 -12.22 -24.78
CA GLY A 4 -16.93 -12.04 -24.52
C GLY A 4 -16.77 -10.79 -23.67
N ALA A 5 -16.74 -10.99 -22.36
CA ALA A 5 -16.67 -9.93 -21.36
C ALA A 5 -15.27 -9.29 -21.37
N GLY A 6 -15.10 -8.22 -22.15
CA GLY A 6 -14.01 -7.27 -21.98
C GLY A 6 -14.39 -6.23 -20.92
N GLY A 7 -14.09 -6.53 -19.66
CA GLY A 7 -14.23 -5.59 -18.53
C GLY A 7 -13.12 -4.54 -18.58
N LEU A 8 -13.21 -3.63 -19.55
CA LEU A 8 -12.37 -2.46 -19.68
C LEU A 8 -12.68 -1.53 -18.50
N LEU A 9 -11.65 -1.20 -17.72
CA LEU A 9 -11.64 -0.24 -16.60
C LEU A 9 -12.66 0.88 -16.81
N ASP A 10 -13.79 0.74 -16.12
CA ASP A 10 -14.93 1.62 -16.26
C ASP A 10 -14.50 3.05 -15.85
N GLY A 11 -14.61 4.01 -16.76
CA GLY A 11 -14.27 5.42 -16.51
C GLY A 11 -15.00 6.00 -15.29
N GLY A 12 -16.11 5.37 -14.88
CA GLY A 12 -16.80 5.63 -13.63
C GLY A 12 -15.98 5.35 -12.36
N PHE A 13 -15.07 4.37 -12.36
CA PHE A 13 -14.18 4.10 -11.22
C PHE A 13 -13.14 5.21 -11.06
N VAL A 14 -12.50 5.65 -12.15
CA VAL A 14 -11.51 6.74 -12.14
C VAL A 14 -12.16 8.07 -11.73
N PHE A 15 -13.37 8.37 -12.23
CA PHE A 15 -14.10 9.59 -11.85
C PHE A 15 -14.60 9.54 -10.38
N LYS A 16 -14.99 8.35 -9.88
CA LYS A 16 -15.32 8.14 -8.46
C LYS A 16 -14.08 8.22 -7.56
N LEU A 17 -12.94 7.70 -8.02
CA LEU A 17 -11.65 7.84 -7.34
C LEU A 17 -11.25 9.32 -7.26
N GLY A 18 -11.41 10.08 -8.34
CA GLY A 18 -11.24 11.53 -8.34
C GLY A 18 -12.15 12.26 -7.34
N ARG A 19 -13.38 11.79 -7.09
CA ARG A 19 -14.23 12.31 -6.01
C ARG A 19 -13.76 11.90 -4.61
N LEU A 20 -13.12 10.74 -4.46
CA LEU A 20 -12.47 10.31 -3.22
C LEU A 20 -11.32 11.26 -2.83
N PHE A 21 -10.61 11.79 -3.84
CA PHE A 21 -9.60 12.84 -3.69
C PHE A 21 -10.18 14.26 -3.58
N LYS A 22 -11.49 14.43 -3.73
CA LYS A 22 -12.15 15.74 -3.71
C LYS A 22 -12.85 15.98 -2.38
N THR A 23 -12.27 15.52 -1.27
CA THR A 23 -12.65 16.06 0.04
C THR A 23 -12.13 17.50 0.14
N PRO A 24 -12.99 18.50 0.37
CA PRO A 24 -12.57 19.90 0.44
C PRO A 24 -11.50 20.07 1.53
N TYR A 25 -10.41 20.76 1.18
CA TYR A 25 -9.35 21.11 2.13
C TYR A 25 -9.94 21.82 3.35
N GLY A 26 -9.67 21.29 4.55
CA GLY A 26 -10.13 21.88 5.81
C GLY A 26 -11.65 21.80 6.08
N GLY A 27 -12.34 20.77 5.58
CA GLY A 27 -13.82 20.70 5.59
C GLY A 27 -14.52 20.09 6.82
N GLU A 28 -13.90 19.18 7.59
CA GLU A 28 -14.66 18.31 8.53
C GLU A 28 -14.06 18.16 9.94
N GLY A 29 -13.19 19.08 10.38
CA GLY A 29 -12.50 18.92 11.66
C GLY A 29 -11.39 17.85 11.64
N VAL A 30 -10.82 17.65 10.46
CA VAL A 30 -9.61 16.84 10.23
C VAL A 30 -8.42 17.77 10.05
N ASP A 31 -7.31 17.44 10.69
CA ASP A 31 -6.10 18.24 10.58
C ASP A 31 -5.49 18.06 9.18
N PHE A 32 -4.80 19.09 8.69
CA PHE A 32 -4.11 19.04 7.40
C PHE A 32 -3.13 17.85 7.30
N ILE A 33 -2.49 17.51 8.42
CA ILE A 33 -1.54 16.40 8.53
C ILE A 33 -2.24 15.05 8.31
N ASP A 34 -3.49 14.89 8.76
CA ASP A 34 -4.27 13.67 8.47
C ASP A 34 -4.56 13.57 6.99
N GLN A 35 -5.00 14.68 6.41
CA GLN A 35 -5.34 14.77 5.00
C GLN A 35 -4.15 14.39 4.10
N LEU A 36 -2.94 14.87 4.43
CA LEU A 36 -1.72 14.45 3.75
C LEU A 36 -1.49 12.93 3.85
N ASN A 37 -1.64 12.34 5.04
CA ASN A 37 -1.31 10.93 5.23
C ASN A 37 -2.33 9.98 4.60
N TYR A 38 -3.64 10.13 4.82
CA TYR A 38 -4.61 9.16 4.29
C TYR A 38 -5.01 9.46 2.84
N GLN A 39 -5.08 10.75 2.45
CA GLN A 39 -5.58 11.14 1.14
C GLN A 39 -4.45 11.26 0.12
N PHE A 40 -3.38 11.99 0.46
CA PHE A 40 -2.27 12.19 -0.49
C PHE A 40 -1.42 10.93 -0.60
N THR A 41 -0.93 10.35 0.51
CA THR A 41 -0.11 9.11 0.44
C THR A 41 -0.91 7.93 -0.10
N GLY A 42 -2.09 7.64 0.48
CA GLY A 42 -2.94 6.54 0.00
C GLY A 42 -3.33 6.73 -1.47
N GLY A 43 -3.56 7.97 -1.87
CA GLY A 43 -3.84 8.32 -3.23
C GLY A 43 -2.69 8.16 -4.23
N LEU A 44 -1.49 8.60 -3.85
CA LEU A 44 -0.27 8.40 -4.62
C LEU A 44 -0.04 6.90 -4.88
N MET A 45 -0.25 6.07 -3.86
CA MET A 45 -0.16 4.62 -3.99
C MET A 45 -1.16 4.07 -5.01
N VAL A 46 -2.41 4.56 -4.99
CA VAL A 46 -3.43 4.13 -5.96
C VAL A 46 -3.05 4.50 -7.40
N ILE A 47 -2.44 5.67 -7.61
CA ILE A 47 -1.92 6.06 -8.94
C ILE A 47 -0.81 5.11 -9.38
N PHE A 48 0.15 4.80 -8.50
CA PHE A 48 1.23 3.86 -8.82
C PHE A 48 0.71 2.45 -9.09
N ILE A 49 -0.28 1.97 -8.33
CA ILE A 49 -0.95 0.69 -8.59
C ILE A 49 -1.55 0.70 -9.99
N ALA A 50 -2.28 1.76 -10.38
CA ALA A 50 -2.87 1.84 -11.70
C ALA A 50 -1.81 1.80 -12.82
N ILE A 51 -0.69 2.52 -12.66
CA ILE A 51 0.42 2.54 -13.62
C ILE A 51 1.05 1.14 -13.75
N ILE A 52 1.33 0.49 -12.62
CA ILE A 52 1.95 -0.84 -12.59
C ILE A 52 1.00 -1.88 -13.19
N SER A 53 -0.27 -1.89 -12.79
CA SER A 53 -1.28 -2.80 -13.32
C SER A 53 -1.45 -2.62 -14.83
N PHE A 54 -1.44 -1.38 -15.34
CA PHE A 54 -1.51 -1.15 -16.78
C PHE A 54 -0.34 -1.83 -17.52
N ARG A 55 0.89 -1.71 -16.99
CA ARG A 55 2.08 -2.37 -17.56
C ARG A 55 1.99 -3.90 -17.48
N GLN A 56 1.48 -4.44 -16.39
CA GLN A 56 1.40 -5.88 -16.14
C GLN A 56 0.28 -6.59 -16.92
N TYR A 57 -0.87 -5.94 -17.14
CA TYR A 57 -2.04 -6.56 -17.77
C TYR A 57 -2.18 -6.29 -19.28
N VAL A 58 -1.67 -5.17 -19.77
CA VAL A 58 -1.81 -4.79 -21.20
C VAL A 58 -0.57 -5.17 -22.01
N GLY A 59 0.59 -5.31 -21.36
CA GLY A 59 1.85 -5.73 -21.99
C GLY A 59 2.22 -7.18 -21.66
N LYS A 60 3.23 -7.70 -22.37
CA LYS A 60 3.97 -8.89 -21.91
C LYS A 60 4.84 -8.49 -20.71
N PRO A 61 4.64 -9.07 -19.51
CA PRO A 61 5.36 -8.63 -18.30
C PRO A 61 6.84 -8.97 -18.35
N ILE A 62 7.22 -10.00 -19.12
CA ILE A 62 8.59 -10.43 -19.34
C ILE A 62 8.78 -10.89 -20.78
N GLN A 63 10.00 -10.74 -21.30
CA GLN A 63 10.43 -11.29 -22.59
C GLN A 63 11.61 -12.22 -22.37
N CYS A 64 11.51 -13.46 -22.86
CA CYS A 64 12.54 -14.49 -22.69
C CYS A 64 13.43 -14.60 -23.93
N TRP A 65 14.75 -14.64 -23.74
CA TRP A 65 15.67 -15.04 -24.80
C TRP A 65 15.71 -16.57 -24.90
N VAL A 66 14.91 -17.13 -25.80
CA VAL A 66 14.82 -18.58 -26.07
C VAL A 66 15.68 -18.99 -27.28
N PRO A 67 16.17 -20.24 -27.34
CA PRO A 67 16.91 -20.73 -28.50
C PRO A 67 16.01 -20.79 -29.75
N GLN A 68 16.63 -20.65 -30.93
CA GLN A 68 15.94 -20.54 -32.21
C GLN A 68 15.11 -21.79 -32.60
N GLU A 69 15.33 -22.93 -31.94
CA GLU A 69 14.57 -24.16 -32.16
C GLU A 69 13.12 -24.08 -31.62
N PHE A 70 12.84 -23.12 -30.73
CA PHE A 70 11.53 -22.98 -30.11
C PHE A 70 10.54 -22.32 -31.08
N THR A 71 9.36 -22.91 -31.25
CA THR A 71 8.27 -22.25 -31.97
C THR A 71 7.72 -21.09 -31.13
N LYS A 72 7.04 -20.13 -31.77
CA LYS A 72 6.40 -18.99 -31.08
C LYS A 72 5.45 -19.41 -29.94
N SER A 73 4.76 -20.53 -30.08
CA SER A 73 3.89 -21.07 -29.03
C SER A 73 4.68 -21.55 -27.80
N TRP A 74 5.87 -22.12 -28.01
CA TRP A 74 6.77 -22.51 -26.92
C TRP A 74 7.43 -21.30 -26.25
N GLU A 75 7.72 -20.24 -27.00
CA GLU A 75 8.18 -18.96 -26.47
C GLU A 75 7.14 -18.35 -25.51
N GLU A 76 5.87 -18.26 -25.92
CA GLU A 76 4.80 -17.76 -25.06
C GLU A 76 4.56 -18.67 -23.83
N TYR A 77 4.72 -19.98 -23.98
CA TYR A 77 4.67 -20.90 -22.85
C TYR A 77 5.82 -20.66 -21.87
N ALA A 78 7.05 -20.49 -22.37
CA ALA A 78 8.23 -20.19 -21.56
C ALA A 78 8.08 -18.85 -20.83
N GLU A 79 7.59 -17.80 -21.51
CA GLU A 79 7.28 -16.50 -20.90
C GLU A 79 6.27 -16.63 -19.76
N ASN A 80 5.14 -17.34 -19.97
CA ASN A 80 4.15 -17.51 -18.91
C ASN A 80 4.68 -18.36 -17.74
N LEU A 81 5.42 -19.43 -18.04
CA LEU A 81 5.99 -20.30 -17.02
C LEU A 81 7.04 -19.58 -16.18
N CYS A 82 7.91 -18.80 -16.81
CA CYS A 82 8.92 -17.98 -16.13
C CYS A 82 8.34 -16.76 -15.44
N TRP A 83 7.16 -16.29 -15.83
CA TRP A 83 6.45 -15.25 -15.08
C TRP A 83 5.83 -15.80 -13.81
N VAL A 84 5.30 -17.02 -13.83
CA VAL A 84 4.70 -17.65 -12.64
C VAL A 84 5.78 -18.24 -11.73
N SER A 85 6.84 -18.79 -12.31
CA SER A 85 8.01 -19.26 -11.59
C SER A 85 8.85 -18.07 -11.14
N ASN A 86 9.36 -18.06 -9.91
CA ASN A 86 10.26 -16.97 -9.50
C ASN A 86 11.53 -16.99 -10.36
N THR A 87 12.02 -15.81 -10.73
CA THR A 87 13.31 -15.66 -11.43
C THR A 87 14.42 -15.38 -10.43
N TYR A 88 15.68 -15.59 -10.81
CA TYR A 88 16.82 -15.27 -9.96
C TYR A 88 17.80 -14.34 -10.68
N PHE A 89 18.59 -13.61 -9.92
CA PHE A 89 19.63 -12.73 -10.44
C PHE A 89 21.00 -13.28 -10.07
N LEU A 90 21.92 -13.19 -11.03
CA LEU A 90 23.33 -13.52 -10.87
C LEU A 90 24.15 -12.29 -11.20
N LEU A 91 25.20 -12.04 -10.43
CA LEU A 91 26.17 -11.00 -10.80
C LEU A 91 26.95 -11.44 -12.05
N PRO A 92 27.52 -10.50 -12.83
CA PRO A 92 28.28 -10.84 -14.04
C PRO A 92 29.48 -11.79 -13.81
N ASN A 93 29.97 -11.89 -12.58
CA ASN A 93 31.10 -12.74 -12.19
C ASN A 93 30.66 -14.10 -11.62
N GLU A 94 29.34 -14.34 -11.47
CA GLU A 94 28.79 -15.59 -10.93
C GLU A 94 28.38 -16.54 -12.06
N GLU A 95 28.74 -17.81 -11.92
CA GLU A 95 28.37 -18.84 -12.89
C GLU A 95 26.92 -19.30 -12.68
N ILE A 96 26.33 -19.79 -13.77
CA ILE A 96 24.98 -20.36 -13.72
C ILE A 96 25.03 -21.67 -12.92
N PRO A 97 24.20 -21.84 -11.88
CA PRO A 97 24.22 -23.03 -11.06
C PRO A 97 23.81 -24.26 -11.88
N THR A 98 24.69 -25.25 -11.97
CA THR A 98 24.41 -26.55 -12.60
C THR A 98 23.90 -27.60 -11.63
N ASP A 99 24.24 -27.46 -10.34
CA ASP A 99 23.86 -28.39 -9.28
C ASP A 99 22.67 -27.87 -8.47
N GLN A 100 21.80 -28.77 -8.02
CA GLN A 100 20.64 -28.41 -7.19
C GLN A 100 21.04 -27.66 -5.90
N VAL A 101 22.20 -28.01 -5.33
CA VAL A 101 22.70 -27.40 -4.09
C VAL A 101 23.02 -25.91 -4.28
N ASP A 102 23.54 -25.55 -5.45
CA ASP A 102 23.86 -24.16 -5.77
C ASP A 102 22.62 -23.38 -6.25
N TYR A 103 21.69 -24.07 -6.90
CA TYR A 103 20.37 -23.50 -7.24
C TYR A 103 19.56 -23.07 -6.00
N GLU A 104 19.70 -23.78 -4.88
CA GLU A 104 19.02 -23.40 -3.62
C GLU A 104 19.63 -22.16 -2.95
N LYS A 105 20.89 -21.81 -3.27
CA LYS A 105 21.58 -20.65 -2.68
C LYS A 105 21.26 -19.34 -3.40
N VAL A 106 20.69 -19.41 -4.60
CA VAL A 106 20.46 -18.21 -5.43
C VAL A 106 19.32 -17.36 -4.88
N LYS A 107 19.46 -16.04 -4.99
CA LYS A 107 18.43 -15.11 -4.55
C LYS A 107 17.33 -14.99 -5.60
N PHE A 108 16.16 -15.56 -5.27
CA PHE A 108 14.96 -15.40 -6.07
C PHE A 108 14.31 -14.02 -5.91
N ILE A 109 13.79 -13.51 -7.02
CA ILE A 109 13.14 -12.23 -7.17
C ILE A 109 11.65 -12.46 -7.43
N GLY A 110 10.84 -12.27 -6.39
CA GLY A 110 9.38 -12.30 -6.49
C GLY A 110 8.71 -10.93 -6.42
N TYR A 111 9.45 -9.87 -6.05
CA TYR A 111 8.80 -8.59 -5.72
C TYR A 111 8.12 -7.90 -6.93
N TYR A 112 8.52 -8.16 -8.17
CA TYR A 112 7.84 -7.62 -9.37
C TYR A 112 6.42 -8.14 -9.55
N GLN A 113 6.15 -9.38 -9.13
CA GLN A 113 4.81 -9.97 -9.22
C GLN A 113 3.89 -9.39 -8.14
N TRP A 114 4.41 -9.21 -6.92
CA TRP A 114 3.61 -8.88 -5.74
C TRP A 114 3.51 -7.37 -5.44
N VAL A 115 4.28 -6.53 -6.13
CA VAL A 115 4.38 -5.09 -5.81
C VAL A 115 3.02 -4.39 -5.82
N ALA A 116 2.15 -4.66 -6.80
CA ALA A 116 0.82 -4.04 -6.87
C ALA A 116 -0.08 -4.43 -5.70
N ILE A 117 -0.01 -5.71 -5.28
CA ILE A 117 -0.78 -6.24 -4.14
C ILE A 117 -0.27 -5.63 -2.83
N VAL A 118 1.05 -5.55 -2.65
CA VAL A 118 1.66 -4.94 -1.47
C VAL A 118 1.33 -3.44 -1.38
N LEU A 119 1.41 -2.72 -2.49
CA LEU A 119 1.02 -1.30 -2.55
C LEU A 119 -0.46 -1.11 -2.23
N ALA A 120 -1.35 -2.01 -2.70
CA ALA A 120 -2.77 -1.97 -2.35
C ALA A 120 -2.97 -2.17 -0.85
N GLY A 121 -2.27 -3.13 -0.24
CA GLY A 121 -2.24 -3.33 1.20
C GLY A 121 -1.75 -2.10 1.97
N GLN A 122 -0.68 -1.45 1.49
CA GLN A 122 -0.16 -0.20 2.07
C GLN A 122 -1.16 0.95 1.98
N ALA A 123 -1.86 1.09 0.85
CA ALA A 123 -2.91 2.09 0.67
C ALA A 123 -4.07 1.85 1.65
N MET A 124 -4.52 0.60 1.79
CA MET A 124 -5.56 0.24 2.77
C MET A 124 -5.09 0.51 4.22
N MET A 125 -3.85 0.18 4.56
CA MET A 125 -3.28 0.41 5.89
C MET A 125 -3.23 1.91 6.23
N SER A 126 -2.97 2.77 5.25
CA SER A 126 -2.97 4.24 5.41
C SER A 126 -4.35 4.82 5.78
N TRP A 127 -5.42 4.10 5.47
CA TRP A 127 -6.79 4.51 5.79
C TRP A 127 -7.24 4.09 7.19
N VAL A 128 -6.58 3.10 7.81
CA VAL A 128 -6.98 2.55 9.11
C VAL A 128 -7.01 3.62 10.22
N PRO A 129 -5.98 4.47 10.40
CA PRO A 129 -6.01 5.49 11.45
C PRO A 129 -7.15 6.50 11.27
N HIS A 130 -7.43 6.89 10.03
CA HIS A 130 -8.53 7.81 9.70
C HIS A 130 -9.91 7.17 9.95
N LEU A 131 -10.08 5.89 9.61
CA LEU A 131 -11.31 5.16 9.90
C LEU A 131 -11.56 5.08 11.41
N LEU A 132 -10.52 4.78 12.19
CA LEU A 132 -10.60 4.73 13.66
C LEU A 132 -10.97 6.09 14.25
N TRP A 133 -10.39 7.18 13.74
CA TRP A 133 -10.78 8.54 14.12
C TRP A 133 -12.26 8.78 13.82
N ARG A 134 -12.73 8.50 12.61
CA ARG A 134 -14.11 8.75 12.20
C ARG A 134 -15.13 7.92 12.97
N VAL A 135 -14.80 6.68 13.32
CA VAL A 135 -15.66 5.81 14.14
C VAL A 135 -15.65 6.24 15.62
N GLY A 136 -14.49 6.62 16.15
CA GLY A 136 -14.35 7.03 17.55
C GLY A 136 -14.83 8.45 17.84
N SER A 137 -14.71 9.38 16.89
CA SER A 137 -15.04 10.79 17.05
C SER A 137 -16.39 11.18 16.48
N ARG A 138 -17.33 10.25 16.20
CA ARG A 138 -18.63 10.50 15.51
C ARG A 138 -19.38 11.79 15.86
N ARG A 139 -19.30 12.27 17.11
CA ARG A 139 -19.96 13.52 17.58
C ARG A 139 -19.13 14.79 17.36
N LEU A 140 -17.82 14.69 17.24
CA LEU A 140 -16.88 15.82 17.13
C LEU A 140 -16.95 16.56 15.77
N PRO A 141 -17.06 15.89 14.61
CA PRO A 141 -17.24 16.58 13.32
C PRO A 141 -18.56 17.35 13.26
N LEU A 142 -19.63 16.82 13.88
CA LEU A 142 -20.92 17.50 13.96
C LEU A 142 -20.80 18.80 14.78
N LEU A 143 -20.15 18.72 15.95
CA LEU A 143 -19.85 19.88 16.78
C LEU A 143 -19.06 20.96 16.04
N LEU A 144 -17.99 20.57 15.34
CA LEU A 144 -17.14 21.50 14.60
C LEU A 144 -17.87 22.12 13.40
N LYS A 145 -18.73 21.36 12.73
CA LYS A 145 -19.59 21.86 11.66
C LYS A 145 -20.59 22.89 12.17
N SER A 146 -21.32 22.58 13.24
CA SER A 146 -22.26 23.52 13.86
C SER A 146 -21.57 24.77 14.41
N ALA A 147 -20.36 24.64 14.99
CA ALA A 147 -19.56 25.78 15.44
C ALA A 147 -19.12 26.68 14.27
N ARG A 148 -18.71 26.08 13.15
CA ARG A 148 -18.32 26.81 11.94
C ARG A 148 -19.50 27.50 11.27
N GLU A 149 -20.64 26.83 11.17
CA GLU A 149 -21.89 27.40 10.65
C GLU A 149 -22.40 28.56 11.53
N ALA A 150 -22.18 28.50 12.84
CA ALA A 150 -22.46 29.60 13.74
C ALA A 150 -21.58 30.85 13.51
N ALA A 151 -20.42 30.70 12.85
CA ALA A 151 -19.51 31.79 12.52
C ALA A 151 -19.83 32.45 11.15
N ILE A 152 -20.75 31.89 10.36
CA ILE A 152 -21.17 32.43 9.06
C ILE A 152 -22.14 33.60 9.29
N PRO A 153 -22.12 34.67 8.46
CA PRO A 153 -22.95 35.86 8.65
C PRO A 153 -24.48 35.63 8.55
N ASP A 154 -24.92 34.46 8.09
CA ASP A 154 -26.34 34.19 7.81
C ASP A 154 -27.15 33.96 9.10
N ARG A 155 -28.17 34.80 9.34
CA ARG A 155 -28.81 34.94 10.68
C ARG A 155 -29.71 33.76 11.06
N GLU A 156 -30.46 33.19 10.11
CA GLU A 156 -31.33 32.04 10.39
C GLU A 156 -30.54 30.74 10.56
N LEU A 157 -29.51 30.55 9.75
CA LEU A 157 -28.66 29.36 9.76
C LEU A 157 -27.83 29.32 11.05
N ARG A 158 -27.30 30.48 11.47
CA ARG A 158 -26.59 30.64 12.74
C ARG A 158 -27.44 30.29 13.94
N LEU A 159 -28.70 30.74 14.02
CA LEU A 159 -29.57 30.44 15.17
C LEU A 159 -29.82 28.93 15.34
N LYS A 160 -30.01 28.19 14.24
CA LYS A 160 -30.16 26.73 14.23
C LYS A 160 -28.86 26.00 14.58
N ALA A 161 -27.72 26.49 14.07
CA ALA A 161 -26.41 25.91 14.37
C ALA A 161 -26.02 26.12 15.84
N VAL A 162 -26.29 27.31 16.39
CA VAL A 162 -26.03 27.63 17.80
C VAL A 162 -26.91 26.80 18.74
N SER A 163 -28.20 26.62 18.44
CA SER A 163 -29.07 25.79 19.31
C SER A 163 -28.62 24.33 19.34
N CYS A 164 -28.19 23.77 18.21
CA CYS A 164 -27.60 22.44 18.13
C CYS A 164 -26.27 22.34 18.91
N LEU A 165 -25.40 23.35 18.77
CA LEU A 165 -24.14 23.42 19.51
C LEU A 165 -24.37 23.47 21.03
N VAL A 166 -25.31 24.28 21.50
CA VAL A 166 -25.62 24.39 22.92
C VAL A 166 -26.13 23.06 23.48
N ALA A 167 -27.08 22.41 22.80
CA ALA A 167 -27.61 21.11 23.22
C ALA A 167 -26.53 20.03 23.34
N THR A 168 -25.59 20.00 22.40
CA THR A 168 -24.49 19.02 22.42
C THR A 168 -23.44 19.32 23.49
N LEU A 169 -23.12 20.60 23.74
CA LEU A 169 -22.23 21.01 24.84
C LEU A 169 -22.86 20.73 26.22
N GLU A 170 -24.16 20.93 26.36
CA GLU A 170 -24.91 20.64 27.58
C GLU A 170 -24.87 19.13 27.91
N GLU A 171 -25.06 18.26 26.91
CA GLU A 171 -24.93 16.81 27.07
C GLU A 171 -23.51 16.38 27.50
N GLN A 172 -22.47 17.06 26.97
CA GLN A 172 -21.08 16.84 27.40
C GLN A 172 -20.86 17.31 28.86
N ALA A 173 -21.38 18.48 29.22
CA ALA A 173 -21.28 19.02 30.57
C ALA A 173 -22.02 18.14 31.60
N GLU A 174 -23.18 17.61 31.26
CA GLU A 174 -23.92 16.65 32.08
C GLU A 174 -23.19 15.31 32.21
N SER A 175 -22.58 14.81 31.13
CA SER A 175 -21.72 13.62 31.18
C SER A 175 -20.53 13.82 32.13
N GLN A 176 -19.90 15.00 32.08
CA GLN A 176 -18.80 15.36 32.96
C GLN A 176 -19.26 15.53 34.43
N SER A 177 -20.45 16.09 34.67
CA SER A 177 -20.99 16.27 36.03
C SER A 177 -21.41 14.93 36.66
N ARG A 178 -21.99 14.01 35.87
CA ARG A 178 -22.29 12.63 36.29
C ARG A 178 -21.01 11.88 36.66
N PHE A 179 -19.95 12.02 35.86
CA PHE A 179 -18.64 11.43 36.17
C PHE A 179 -18.03 11.99 37.47
N ARG A 180 -18.19 13.29 37.73
CA ARG A 180 -17.69 13.94 38.95
C ARG A 180 -18.40 13.46 40.22
N ARG A 181 -19.68 13.06 40.13
CA ARG A 181 -20.49 12.50 41.23
C ARG A 181 -20.12 11.06 41.63
N ILE A 182 -19.36 10.33 40.81
CA ILE A 182 -18.89 8.97 41.15
C ILE A 182 -17.82 9.07 42.25
N LYS A 183 -18.14 8.55 43.45
CA LYS A 183 -17.31 8.64 44.68
C LYS A 183 -16.24 7.55 44.84
N SER A 184 -16.38 6.38 44.22
CA SER A 184 -15.46 5.25 44.46
C SER A 184 -14.16 5.35 43.66
N ILE A 185 -13.02 5.32 44.35
CA ILE A 185 -11.66 5.38 43.78
C ILE A 185 -11.40 4.18 42.85
N LEU A 186 -11.86 2.98 43.21
CA LEU A 186 -11.66 1.75 42.43
C LEU A 186 -12.39 1.81 41.07
N THR A 187 -13.63 2.32 41.05
CA THR A 187 -14.42 2.49 39.83
C THR A 187 -13.94 3.68 38.99
N ARG A 188 -13.34 4.70 39.64
CA ARG A 188 -12.63 5.81 38.98
C ARG A 188 -11.25 5.39 38.43
N CYS A 189 -10.65 4.30 38.88
CA CYS A 189 -9.39 3.81 38.31
C CYS A 189 -9.64 2.84 37.15
N LEU A 190 -10.58 1.89 37.30
CA LEU A 190 -10.90 0.91 36.24
C LEU A 190 -11.71 1.48 35.06
N CYS A 191 -12.58 2.48 35.28
CA CYS A 191 -13.41 3.09 34.23
C CYS A 191 -13.20 4.60 34.09
N GLY A 192 -12.29 5.21 34.87
CA GLY A 192 -12.34 6.65 35.12
C GLY A 192 -11.43 7.52 34.28
N VAL A 193 -11.53 7.36 32.97
CA VAL A 193 -11.11 8.43 32.07
C VAL A 193 -12.26 9.43 32.01
N THR A 194 -12.03 10.69 32.39
CA THR A 194 -13.05 11.75 32.21
C THR A 194 -13.50 11.76 30.74
N PRO A 195 -14.76 12.08 30.42
CA PRO A 195 -15.23 12.09 29.03
C PRO A 195 -14.34 12.95 28.11
N ASN A 196 -13.77 14.04 28.63
CA ASN A 196 -12.79 14.88 27.93
C ASN A 196 -11.41 14.20 27.79
N ALA A 197 -10.94 13.51 28.84
CA ALA A 197 -9.73 12.70 28.77
C ALA A 197 -9.87 11.52 27.79
N ARG A 198 -11.07 10.98 27.59
CA ARG A 198 -11.31 9.87 26.66
C ARG A 198 -11.15 10.32 25.21
N LEU A 199 -11.66 11.51 24.88
CA LEU A 199 -11.51 12.09 23.55
C LEU A 199 -10.05 12.48 23.27
N THR A 200 -9.36 13.07 24.24
CA THR A 200 -7.94 13.43 24.09
C THR A 200 -7.04 12.19 24.00
N MET A 201 -7.30 11.14 24.79
CA MET A 201 -6.60 9.86 24.65
C MET A 201 -6.86 9.19 23.31
N LEU A 202 -8.09 9.24 22.79
CA LEU A 202 -8.41 8.76 21.44
C LEU A 202 -7.63 9.53 20.37
N PHE A 203 -7.56 10.87 20.49
CA PHE A 203 -6.77 11.71 19.58
C PHE A 203 -5.29 11.32 19.60
N LEU A 204 -4.67 11.23 20.78
CA LEU A 204 -3.27 10.83 20.92
C LEU A 204 -3.01 9.41 20.38
N PHE A 205 -3.95 8.49 20.61
CA PHE A 205 -3.87 7.13 20.10
C PHE A 205 -3.91 7.07 18.58
N VAL A 206 -4.84 7.80 17.94
CA VAL A 206 -4.90 7.91 16.48
C VAL A 206 -3.61 8.54 15.92
N ARG A 207 -3.08 9.59 16.57
CA ARG A 207 -1.82 10.22 16.18
C ARG A 207 -0.65 9.23 16.25
N ALA A 208 -0.57 8.45 17.32
CA ALA A 208 0.43 7.39 17.45
C ALA A 208 0.28 6.31 16.36
N LEU A 209 -0.96 5.94 16.01
CA LEU A 209 -1.24 5.01 14.91
C LEU A 209 -0.82 5.56 13.54
N PHE A 210 -0.98 6.86 13.28
CA PHE A 210 -0.46 7.47 12.06
C PHE A 210 1.07 7.35 11.97
N VAL A 211 1.78 7.68 13.05
CA VAL A 211 3.25 7.55 13.11
C VAL A 211 3.66 6.08 12.93
N ALA A 212 3.01 5.16 13.63
CA ALA A 212 3.27 3.73 13.53
C ALA A 212 2.99 3.20 12.11
N ASN A 213 1.92 3.65 11.46
CA ASN A 213 1.62 3.30 10.07
C ASN A 213 2.70 3.81 9.12
N SER A 214 3.15 5.06 9.25
CA SER A 214 4.20 5.62 8.39
C SER A 214 5.54 4.88 8.55
N VAL A 215 5.94 4.56 9.79
CA VAL A 215 7.13 3.73 10.06
C VAL A 215 6.95 2.31 9.51
N GLY A 216 5.76 1.73 9.70
CA GLY A 216 5.40 0.41 9.19
C GLY A 216 5.46 0.31 7.67
N GLN A 217 4.99 1.34 6.94
CA GLN A 217 5.06 1.40 5.48
C GLN A 217 6.51 1.39 4.98
N ILE A 218 7.40 2.16 5.63
CA ILE A 218 8.84 2.19 5.28
C ILE A 218 9.49 0.83 5.56
N TYR A 219 9.23 0.23 6.72
CA TYR A 219 9.79 -1.07 7.09
C TYR A 219 9.28 -2.20 6.18
N LEU A 220 8.00 -2.17 5.82
CA LEU A 220 7.41 -3.12 4.88
C LEU A 220 8.12 -3.04 3.52
N MET A 221 8.36 -1.84 3.01
CA MET A 221 9.05 -1.67 1.74
C MET A 221 10.51 -2.13 1.80
N LYS A 222 11.21 -1.82 2.90
CA LYS A 222 12.57 -2.33 3.17
C LYS A 222 12.61 -3.86 3.10
N ARG A 223 11.70 -4.52 3.82
CA ARG A 223 11.66 -5.99 3.92
C ARG A 223 11.22 -6.64 2.61
N PHE A 224 10.35 -5.99 1.86
CA PHE A 224 9.84 -6.46 0.58
C PHE A 224 10.91 -6.44 -0.51
N THR A 225 11.66 -5.35 -0.64
CA THR A 225 12.73 -5.24 -1.64
C THR A 225 14.03 -5.92 -1.20
N GLY A 226 14.21 -6.21 0.10
CA GLY A 226 15.39 -6.88 0.62
C GLY A 226 16.62 -5.96 0.72
N PHE A 227 16.40 -4.67 1.01
CA PHE A 227 17.47 -3.73 1.35
C PHE A 227 17.91 -3.88 2.81
N ASN A 228 19.20 -3.75 3.07
CA ASN A 228 19.75 -3.82 4.44
C ASN A 228 19.51 -2.52 5.23
N SER A 229 19.44 -1.39 4.53
CA SER A 229 19.30 -0.04 5.13
C SER A 229 17.83 0.36 5.25
N THR A 230 17.47 1.09 6.31
CA THR A 230 16.13 1.73 6.43
C THR A 230 15.99 2.91 5.48
N VAL A 231 17.10 3.61 5.20
CA VAL A 231 17.19 4.73 4.27
C VAL A 231 17.43 4.24 2.83
N PHE A 232 16.67 3.23 2.39
CA PHE A 232 16.90 2.58 1.10
C PHE A 232 16.69 3.53 -0.08
N GLY A 233 15.71 4.44 0.00
CA GLY A 233 15.38 5.37 -1.09
C GLY A 233 16.49 6.37 -1.38
N LEU A 234 17.04 7.03 -0.35
CA LEU A 234 18.13 7.99 -0.55
C LEU A 234 19.42 7.30 -1.00
N ARG A 235 19.70 6.09 -0.47
CA ARG A 235 20.88 5.34 -0.88
C ARG A 235 20.81 4.92 -2.35
N LEU A 236 19.65 4.44 -2.79
CA LEU A 236 19.42 4.12 -4.20
C LEU A 236 19.57 5.36 -5.09
N LEU A 237 19.05 6.51 -4.68
CA LEU A 237 19.22 7.76 -5.43
C LEU A 237 20.68 8.22 -5.49
N GLN A 238 21.43 8.03 -4.42
CA GLN A 238 22.86 8.34 -4.38
C GLN A 238 23.67 7.40 -5.27
N ASP A 239 23.36 6.10 -5.27
CA ASP A 239 24.01 5.12 -6.13
C ASP A 239 23.71 5.43 -7.62
N LEU A 240 22.46 5.80 -7.93
CA LEU A 240 22.04 6.22 -9.26
C LEU A 240 22.71 7.53 -9.71
N SER A 241 22.87 8.52 -8.82
CA SER A 241 23.53 9.78 -9.16
C SER A 241 25.04 9.63 -9.32
N ALA A 242 25.64 8.66 -8.63
CA ALA A 242 27.04 8.27 -8.80
C ALA A 242 27.28 7.38 -10.04
N GLY A 243 26.21 7.02 -10.78
CA GLY A 243 26.31 6.17 -11.97
C GLY A 243 26.57 4.69 -11.67
N VAL A 244 26.29 4.24 -10.44
CA VAL A 244 26.40 2.83 -10.07
C VAL A 244 25.15 2.09 -10.53
N GLU A 245 25.33 1.17 -11.48
CA GLU A 245 24.22 0.43 -12.06
C GLU A 245 23.82 -0.83 -11.25
N TRP A 246 22.67 -1.39 -11.61
CA TRP A 246 22.08 -2.60 -11.02
C TRP A 246 22.98 -3.83 -11.12
N GLU A 247 23.88 -3.89 -12.10
CA GLU A 247 24.84 -4.99 -12.29
C GLU A 247 25.80 -5.14 -11.11
N ARG A 248 26.16 -4.03 -10.44
CA ARG A 248 27.05 -4.04 -9.28
C ARG A 248 26.31 -4.14 -7.95
N THR A 249 25.14 -3.53 -7.85
CA THR A 249 24.37 -3.48 -6.60
C THR A 249 23.47 -4.70 -6.41
N GLY A 250 23.10 -5.38 -7.51
CA GLY A 250 22.10 -6.45 -7.52
C GLY A 250 20.70 -5.99 -7.10
N HIS A 251 20.47 -4.69 -7.06
CA HIS A 251 19.18 -4.10 -6.74
C HIS A 251 18.46 -3.70 -8.03
N PHE A 252 17.20 -4.15 -8.17
CA PHE A 252 16.37 -3.92 -9.35
C PHE A 252 17.03 -4.30 -10.68
N PRO A 253 17.47 -5.57 -10.84
CA PRO A 253 18.07 -6.00 -12.09
C PRO A 253 17.05 -5.94 -13.23
N ARG A 254 17.51 -5.47 -14.39
CA ARG A 254 16.71 -5.47 -15.63
C ARG A 254 16.78 -6.80 -16.36
N VAL A 255 17.81 -7.57 -16.05
CA VAL A 255 18.05 -8.90 -16.61
C VAL A 255 18.04 -9.93 -15.50
N THR A 256 17.18 -10.94 -15.62
CA THR A 256 17.13 -12.09 -14.70
C THR A 256 17.19 -13.41 -15.46
N TYR A 257 17.39 -14.50 -14.71
CA TYR A 257 17.51 -15.84 -15.24
C TYR A 257 16.34 -16.70 -14.75
N CYS A 258 15.86 -17.56 -15.63
CA CYS A 258 14.83 -18.56 -15.34
C CYS A 258 15.27 -19.91 -15.88
N THR A 259 15.14 -20.96 -15.06
CA THR A 259 15.48 -22.32 -15.44
C THR A 259 14.21 -23.09 -15.78
N ILE A 260 14.05 -23.49 -17.04
CA ILE A 260 12.89 -24.25 -17.51
C ILE A 260 13.23 -25.74 -17.56
N LYS A 261 12.40 -26.57 -16.91
CA LYS A 261 12.55 -28.03 -16.96
C LYS A 261 11.66 -28.60 -18.08
N VAL A 262 12.27 -28.89 -19.23
CA VAL A 262 11.56 -29.55 -20.33
C VAL A 262 11.69 -31.07 -20.20
N ARG A 263 10.57 -31.79 -20.28
CA ARG A 263 10.56 -33.26 -20.35
C ARG A 263 10.52 -33.69 -21.81
N LYS A 264 11.58 -34.36 -22.29
CA LYS A 264 11.58 -35.01 -23.61
C LYS A 264 10.92 -36.38 -23.49
N MET A 265 9.97 -36.69 -24.37
CA MET A 265 9.34 -38.02 -24.44
C MET A 265 10.42 -39.08 -24.73
N GLY A 266 10.42 -40.18 -23.94
CA GLY A 266 11.31 -41.33 -24.16
C GLY A 266 12.52 -41.45 -23.22
N GLN A 267 12.70 -40.59 -22.22
CA GLN A 267 13.75 -40.77 -21.20
C GLN A 267 13.16 -41.13 -19.82
N THR A 268 13.70 -42.20 -19.22
CA THR A 268 13.29 -42.75 -17.90
C THR A 268 13.85 -41.98 -16.71
N LYS A 269 14.93 -41.22 -16.90
CA LYS A 269 15.40 -40.23 -15.94
C LYS A 269 14.93 -38.85 -16.40
N PRO A 270 14.47 -37.97 -15.51
CA PRO A 270 14.21 -36.58 -15.87
C PRO A 270 15.54 -35.92 -16.21
N ALA A 271 16.04 -36.10 -17.43
CA ALA A 271 16.94 -35.14 -18.03
C ALA A 271 16.08 -33.91 -18.32
N SER A 272 15.79 -33.13 -17.27
CA SER A 272 15.37 -31.76 -17.46
C SER A 272 16.53 -31.09 -18.16
N SER A 273 16.40 -30.86 -19.47
CA SER A 273 17.28 -29.89 -20.12
C SER A 273 16.92 -28.55 -19.50
N GLU A 274 17.72 -28.13 -18.53
CA GLU A 274 17.62 -26.86 -17.85
C GLU A 274 18.05 -25.78 -18.84
N THR A 275 17.09 -25.23 -19.57
CA THR A 275 17.37 -24.08 -20.44
C THR A 275 17.28 -22.83 -19.58
N VAL A 276 18.41 -22.12 -19.47
CA VAL A 276 18.47 -20.82 -18.80
C VAL A 276 18.18 -19.74 -19.82
N THR A 277 17.07 -19.02 -19.62
CA THR A 277 16.70 -17.89 -20.47
C THR A 277 17.00 -16.59 -19.74
N SER A 278 17.62 -15.66 -20.45
CA SER A 278 17.78 -14.29 -19.99
C SER A 278 16.47 -13.54 -20.23
N ILE A 279 15.97 -12.86 -19.20
CA ILE A 279 14.69 -12.17 -19.19
C ILE A 279 14.89 -10.68 -19.10
N ARG A 280 14.22 -9.90 -19.96
CA ARG A 280 14.12 -8.45 -19.82
C ARG A 280 12.78 -8.06 -19.19
N ILE A 281 12.83 -7.27 -18.12
CA ILE A 281 11.68 -6.69 -17.40
C ILE A 281 11.48 -5.22 -17.80
#